data_AF-A0AB35LJS1-F1
#
_entry.id   AF-A0AB35LJS1-F1
#
_cell.length_a   1.000
_cell.length_b   1.000
_cell.length_c   1.000
_cell.angle_alpha   90.00
_cell.angle_beta   90.00
_cell.angle_gamma   90.00
#
_symmetry.space_group_name_H-M   'P 1'
#
loop_
_entity.id
_entity.type
_entity.pdbx_description
1 polymer ?
#
loop_
_entity_poly.entity_id
_entity_poly.type
_entity_poly.pdbx_seq_one_letter_code
_entity_poly.pdbx_strand_id
1 'polypeptide(L)'
;MTNSNDSVTLRLMTEHDLAMLYEWLNRSHIVEWWGGEEARPTLADVQEQYLPSVLAQESVTPYIAMLNGEPIGYAQSYVALG
;
A
#
# COMPACT_ATOMS: atom_id res chain seq x y z
N MET A 1 4.87 -24.79 -6.44
CA MET A 1 4.96 -24.82 -7.91
C MET A 1 4.41 -23.49 -8.39
N THR A 2 5.24 -22.63 -8.98
CA THR A 2 4.76 -21.41 -9.63
C THR A 2 4.20 -21.82 -10.98
N ASN A 3 2.90 -21.67 -11.19
CA ASN A 3 2.33 -21.85 -12.52
C ASN A 3 2.86 -20.70 -13.39
N SER A 4 3.44 -21.02 -14.54
CA SER A 4 4.09 -20.05 -15.43
C SER A 4 3.14 -18.99 -16.04
N ASN A 5 1.87 -18.97 -15.64
CA ASN A 5 0.86 -17.96 -16.03
C ASN A 5 0.49 -17.00 -14.89
N ASP A 6 1.00 -17.18 -13.68
CA ASP A 6 0.74 -16.26 -12.59
C ASP A 6 1.48 -14.94 -12.84
N SER A 7 0.71 -13.86 -13.01
CA SER A 7 1.27 -12.54 -13.32
C SER A 7 1.15 -11.63 -12.11
N VAL A 8 2.27 -10.99 -11.75
CA VAL A 8 2.30 -9.90 -10.78
C VAL A 8 2.32 -8.59 -11.55
N THR A 9 1.34 -7.73 -11.29
CA THR A 9 1.27 -6.38 -11.88
C THR A 9 1.20 -5.33 -10.79
N LEU A 10 1.70 -4.12 -11.08
CA LEU A 10 1.55 -2.95 -10.22
C LEU A 10 0.57 -2.01 -10.89
N ARG A 11 -0.58 -1.77 -10.25
CA ARG A 11 -1.50 -0.71 -10.68
C ARG A 11 -1.36 0.49 -9.76
N LEU A 12 -1.65 1.68 -10.26
CA LEU A 12 -1.74 2.87 -9.42
C LEU A 12 -2.78 2.66 -8.33
N MET A 13 -2.43 3.08 -7.11
CA MET A 13 -3.38 3.14 -6.01
C MET A 13 -4.35 4.30 -6.23
N THR A 14 -5.59 4.10 -5.83
CA THR A 14 -6.65 5.12 -5.85
C THR A 14 -7.19 5.34 -4.44
N GLU A 15 -7.98 6.40 -4.25
CA GLU A 15 -8.61 6.68 -2.95
C GLU A 15 -9.52 5.54 -2.46
N HIS A 16 -10.10 4.77 -3.38
CA HIS A 16 -10.95 3.61 -3.04
C HIS A 16 -10.17 2.48 -2.37
N ASP A 17 -8.85 2.44 -2.53
CA ASP A 17 -7.98 1.42 -1.96
C ASP A 17 -7.60 1.73 -0.51
N LEU A 18 -7.87 2.94 -0.01
CA LEU A 18 -7.44 3.37 1.32
C LEU A 18 -8.11 2.58 2.44
N ALA A 19 -9.37 2.17 2.27
CA ALA A 19 -10.04 1.31 3.23
C ALA A 19 -9.38 -0.08 3.31
N MET A 20 -9.01 -0.66 2.17
CA MET A 20 -8.28 -1.93 2.12
C MET A 20 -6.87 -1.80 2.73
N LEU A 21 -6.18 -0.68 2.46
CA LEU A 21 -4.86 -0.41 3.05
C LEU A 21 -4.95 -0.27 4.57
N TYR A 22 -5.97 0.44 5.08
CA TYR A 22 -6.25 0.53 6.51
C TYR A 22 -6.45 -0.84 7.16
N GLU A 23 -7.22 -1.73 6.52
CA GLU A 23 -7.39 -3.10 7.01
C GLU A 23 -6.07 -3.85 7.07
N TRP A 24 -5.23 -3.77 6.03
CA TRP A 24 -3.92 -4.41 6.00
C TRP A 24 -3.00 -3.90 7.10
N LEU A 25 -2.89 -2.58 7.27
CA LEU A 25 -2.05 -1.96 8.29
C LEU A 25 -2.50 -2.30 9.73
N ASN A 26 -3.73 -2.77 9.91
CA ASN A 26 -4.27 -3.20 11.20
C ASN A 26 -4.23 -4.72 11.43
N ARG A 27 -3.77 -5.52 10.45
CA ARG A 27 -3.57 -6.97 10.65
C ARG A 27 -2.38 -7.21 11.58
N SER A 28 -2.57 -8.05 12.59
CA SER A 28 -1.55 -8.34 13.60
C SER A 28 -0.17 -8.71 13.03
N HIS A 29 -0.13 -9.49 11.95
CA HIS A 29 1.11 -9.91 11.29
C HIS A 29 1.76 -8.82 10.41
N ILE A 30 1.08 -7.72 10.13
CA ILE A 30 1.62 -6.56 9.41
C ILE A 30 2.09 -5.50 10.42
N VAL A 31 1.30 -5.28 11.47
CA VAL A 31 1.55 -4.32 12.55
C VAL A 31 2.95 -4.50 13.14
N GLU A 32 3.41 -5.74 13.35
CA GLU A 32 4.77 -6.05 13.83
C GLU A 32 5.88 -5.36 13.01
N TRP A 33 5.67 -5.24 11.69
CA TRP A 33 6.65 -4.67 10.76
C TRP A 33 6.38 -3.21 10.41
N TRP A 34 5.21 -2.69 10.76
CA TRP A 34 4.74 -1.35 10.39
C TRP A 34 4.57 -0.43 11.61
N GLY A 35 5.58 -0.42 12.48
CA GLY A 35 5.65 0.46 13.66
C GLY A 35 5.15 -0.14 14.96
N GLY A 36 4.64 -1.37 14.95
CA GLY A 36 4.15 -2.07 16.15
C GLY A 36 2.72 -1.68 16.54
N GLU A 37 2.23 -2.33 17.61
CA GLU A 37 0.83 -2.21 18.07
C GLU A 37 0.41 -0.77 18.39
N GLU A 38 1.32 0.06 18.88
CA GLU A 38 1.06 1.47 19.20
C GLU A 38 0.93 2.36 17.95
N ALA A 39 1.42 1.90 16.80
CA ALA A 39 1.43 2.64 15.54
C ALA A 39 0.27 2.26 14.60
N ARG A 40 -0.71 1.47 15.08
CA ARG A 40 -1.90 1.13 14.30
C ARG A 40 -2.63 2.40 13.86
N PRO A 41 -2.70 2.71 12.55
CA PRO A 41 -3.32 3.93 12.10
C PRO A 41 -4.83 3.78 12.17
N THR A 42 -5.53 4.88 12.46
CA THR A 42 -6.96 5.01 12.19
C THR A 42 -7.21 5.16 10.70
N LEU A 43 -8.47 5.01 10.26
CA LEU A 43 -8.80 5.26 8.84
C LEU A 43 -8.50 6.71 8.43
N ALA A 44 -8.69 7.67 9.34
CA ALA A 44 -8.37 9.07 9.09
C ALA A 44 -6.85 9.25 8.88
N ASP A 45 -6.02 8.63 9.71
CA ASP A 45 -4.56 8.68 9.55
C ASP A 45 -4.13 8.12 8.19
N VAL A 46 -4.74 7.01 7.75
CA VAL A 46 -4.46 6.42 6.44
C VAL A 46 -4.88 7.36 5.31
N GLN A 47 -6.02 8.02 5.42
CA GLN A 47 -6.47 8.99 4.42
C GLN A 47 -5.54 10.21 4.36
N GLU A 48 -5.07 10.71 5.49
CA GLU A 48 -4.17 11.86 5.53
C GLU A 48 -2.78 11.54 4.97
N GLN A 49 -2.23 10.36 5.25
CA GLN A 49 -0.85 10.01 4.89
C GLN A 49 -0.72 9.32 3.53
N TYR A 50 -1.70 8.50 3.14
CA TYR A 50 -1.60 7.64 1.97
C TYR A 50 -2.43 8.12 0.78
N LEU A 51 -3.08 9.29 0.86
CA LEU A 51 -3.79 9.82 -0.30
C LEU A 51 -2.83 9.99 -1.48
N PRO A 52 -3.19 9.55 -2.71
CA PRO A 52 -2.31 9.72 -3.87
C PRO A 52 -1.89 11.17 -4.13
N SER A 53 -2.76 12.14 -3.82
CA SER A 53 -2.44 13.56 -3.98
C SER A 53 -1.46 14.10 -2.92
N VAL A 54 -1.45 13.51 -1.72
CA VAL A 54 -0.49 13.84 -0.66
C VAL A 54 0.87 13.25 -1.02
N LEU A 55 0.91 11.95 -1.36
CA LEU A 55 2.13 11.25 -1.75
C LEU A 55 2.79 11.86 -3.00
N ALA A 56 2.00 12.33 -3.96
CA ALA A 56 2.53 13.00 -5.15
C ALA A 56 3.29 14.31 -4.81
N GLN A 57 2.90 15.03 -3.76
CA GLN A 57 3.63 16.22 -3.29
C GLN A 57 5.03 15.86 -2.77
N GLU A 58 5.20 14.64 -2.27
CA GLU A 58 6.47 14.08 -1.81
C GLU A 58 7.23 13.34 -2.93
N SER A 59 6.79 13.46 -4.19
CA SER A 59 7.33 12.69 -5.32
C SER A 59 7.25 11.17 -5.13
N VAL A 60 6.27 10.71 -4.36
CA VAL A 60 5.96 9.30 -4.12
C VAL A 60 4.81 8.87 -5.02
N THR A 61 4.99 7.78 -5.75
CA THR A 61 3.92 7.13 -6.51
C THR A 61 3.50 5.83 -5.81
N PRO A 62 2.28 5.75 -5.26
CA PRO A 62 1.76 4.54 -4.63
C PRO A 62 1.17 3.55 -5.63
N TYR A 63 1.38 2.27 -5.37
CA TYR A 63 0.89 1.15 -6.17
C TYR A 63 0.24 0.07 -5.30
N ILE A 64 -0.72 -0.64 -5.89
CA ILE A 64 -1.22 -1.91 -5.38
C ILE A 64 -0.62 -3.02 -6.24
N ALA A 65 0.07 -3.95 -5.59
CA ALA A 65 0.55 -5.18 -6.20
C ALA A 65 -0.63 -6.14 -6.37
N MET A 66 -0.81 -6.62 -7.59
CA MET A 66 -1.90 -7.50 -7.99
C MET A 66 -1.34 -8.85 -8.41
N LEU A 67 -1.90 -9.95 -7.92
CA LEU A 67 -1.65 -11.31 -8.41
C LEU A 67 -2.92 -11.80 -9.10
N ASN A 68 -2.85 -12.01 -10.41
CA ASN A 68 -4.00 -12.50 -11.20
C ASN A 68 -5.29 -11.66 -11.00
N GLY A 69 -5.16 -10.36 -10.77
CA GLY A 69 -6.28 -9.44 -10.54
C GLY A 69 -6.70 -9.27 -9.09
N GLU A 70 -6.11 -10.02 -8.15
CA GLU A 70 -6.35 -9.85 -6.71
C GLU A 70 -5.27 -8.98 -6.05
N PRO A 71 -5.64 -8.03 -5.18
CA PRO A 71 -4.67 -7.20 -4.48
C PRO A 71 -3.93 -8.00 -3.41
N ILE A 72 -2.60 -8.00 -3.47
CA ILE A 72 -1.72 -8.80 -2.58
C ILE A 72 -0.73 -7.97 -1.78
N GLY A 73 -0.57 -6.68 -2.10
CA GLY A 73 0.36 -5.83 -1.36
C GLY A 73 0.34 -4.38 -1.79
N TYR A 74 1.04 -3.57 -1.00
CA TYR A 74 1.25 -2.15 -1.23
C TYR A 74 2.71 -1.89 -1.58
N ALA A 75 2.96 -0.98 -2.53
CA ALA A 75 4.31 -0.56 -2.90
C ALA A 75 4.36 0.95 -3.15
N GLN A 76 5.52 1.54 -2.92
CA GLN A 76 5.80 2.95 -3.22
C GLN A 76 7.04 3.04 -4.11
N SER A 77 7.01 3.97 -5.05
CA SER A 77 8.20 4.40 -5.80
C SER A 77 8.45 5.86 -5.47
N TYR A 78 9.70 6.21 -5.17
CA TYR A 78 10.11 7.57 -4.85
C TYR A 78 11.51 7.85 -5.41
N VAL A 79 11.83 9.12 -5.61
CA VAL A 79 13.16 9.56 -6.05
C VAL A 79 14.09 9.59 -4.83
N ALA A 80 15.02 8.64 -4.74
CA ALA A 80 15.94 8.55 -3.60
C ALA A 80 17.12 9.55 -3.70
N LEU A 81 17.58 9.86 -4.90
CA LEU A 81 18.65 10.83 -5.21
C LEU A 81 18.29 11.53 -6.53
N GLY A 82 18.22 12.86 -6.50
CA GLY A 82 18.08 13.74 -7.65
C GLY A 82 19.40 14.43 -7.98
#